data_AF-A0A2N2IKY7-F1
#
_entry.id   AF-A0A2N2IKY7-F1
#
_cell.length_a   1.000
_cell.length_b   1.000
_cell.length_c   1.000
_cell.angle_alpha   90.00
_cell.angle_beta   90.00
_cell.angle_gamma   90.00
#
_symmetry.space_group_name_H-M   'P 1'
#
loop_
_entity.id
_entity.type
_entity.pdbx_description
1 polymer ?
#
loop_
_entity_poly.entity_id
_entity_poly.type
_entity_poly.pdbx_seq_one_letter_code
_entity_poly.pdbx_strand_id
1 'polypeptide(L)'
;GILVTRNGAIIYEQNADRQFIPASVLKIGTALAGIRILGKEYRFTTRFYVNGDRDLYIRGLADPLLVSEEVAKIVATLRSRGLSTIRNIVVDDTGCRLENGTDGATNTLNPYDAQNSCLAVNFNTINLVKGADGSVRSAEEQTPTLPLMRELAQGLPSGTHRINATATGNQSLRYVGELFGAMCKKQGVTMRGKIIPGPVPEGLKLFYEHGSSKSLDEVLTGLLKYSNNFIANQLFLAMGAKEYGWPATWDKGQRAMTAFYRNELGLSEKDIVVREGSGLSRQNRVTPKTMLAILEAFKPHAKLLPFENNCLRKSGTMTGVYGYAGYFAGERGLDSFVLMLNQPKNTRDQVLEMLGAIHGAKRKRKN
;
A
#
# COMPACT_ATOMS: atom_id res chain seq x y z
N GLY A 1 -10.11 23.88 0.60
CA GLY A 1 -10.74 23.53 1.87
C GLY A 1 -9.68 23.63 2.94
N ILE A 2 -9.92 24.43 3.97
CA ILE A 2 -8.97 24.68 5.03
C ILE A 2 -9.70 24.50 6.36
N LEU A 3 -9.04 23.88 7.33
CA LEU A 3 -9.55 23.76 8.69
C LEU A 3 -8.35 23.67 9.65
N VAL A 4 -8.42 24.35 10.78
CA VAL A 4 -7.46 24.14 11.89
C VAL A 4 -8.18 24.25 13.23
N THR A 5 -7.78 23.38 14.14
CA THR A 5 -8.28 23.33 15.52
C THR A 5 -7.26 23.88 16.50
N ARG A 6 -7.73 24.26 17.69
CA ARG A 6 -6.90 24.52 18.87
C ARG A 6 -7.65 24.08 20.11
N ASN A 7 -7.03 23.25 20.93
CA ASN A 7 -7.60 22.72 22.17
C ASN A 7 -9.00 22.09 21.95
N GLY A 8 -9.17 21.38 20.83
CA GLY A 8 -10.43 20.70 20.46
C GLY A 8 -11.50 21.58 19.80
N ALA A 9 -11.26 22.90 19.64
CA ALA A 9 -12.19 23.80 18.96
C ALA A 9 -11.66 24.19 17.57
N ILE A 10 -12.53 24.25 16.57
CA ILE A 10 -12.20 24.83 15.26
C ILE A 10 -11.97 26.33 15.45
N ILE A 11 -10.77 26.82 15.09
CA ILE A 11 -10.42 28.26 15.20
C ILE A 11 -10.42 28.97 13.85
N TYR A 12 -10.36 28.20 12.76
CA TYR A 12 -10.47 28.70 11.40
C TYR A 12 -10.95 27.58 10.48
N GLU A 13 -11.90 27.90 9.60
CA GLU A 13 -12.35 27.01 8.55
C GLU A 13 -12.74 27.78 7.29
N GLN A 14 -12.57 27.13 6.15
CA GLN A 14 -12.97 27.67 4.85
C GLN A 14 -13.32 26.51 3.92
N ASN A 15 -14.52 26.57 3.31
CA ASN A 15 -15.04 25.51 2.44
C ASN A 15 -15.04 24.13 3.13
N ALA A 16 -15.43 24.08 4.40
CA ALA A 16 -15.30 22.89 5.26
C ALA A 16 -16.18 21.71 4.81
N ASP A 17 -17.34 21.99 4.21
CA ASP A 17 -18.30 20.98 3.73
C ASP A 17 -18.21 20.73 2.22
N ARG A 18 -17.32 21.43 1.50
CA ARG A 18 -17.12 21.21 0.05
C ARG A 18 -16.28 19.96 -0.17
N GLN A 19 -16.66 19.14 -1.14
CA GLN A 19 -15.86 17.97 -1.53
C GLN A 19 -14.61 18.35 -2.34
N PHE A 20 -13.48 17.71 -2.01
CA PHE A 20 -12.21 17.80 -2.71
C PHE A 20 -11.72 16.41 -3.11
N ILE A 21 -10.78 16.36 -4.06
CA ILE A 21 -10.01 15.14 -4.36
C ILE A 21 -8.90 15.07 -3.30
N PRO A 22 -8.81 14.02 -2.48
CA PRO A 22 -7.88 13.99 -1.35
C PRO A 22 -6.42 13.80 -1.75
N ALA A 23 -6.15 13.20 -2.91
CA ALA A 23 -4.86 12.58 -3.20
C ALA A 23 -4.43 11.65 -2.03
N SER A 24 -3.11 11.51 -1.81
CA SER A 24 -2.55 10.63 -0.77
C SER A 24 -2.86 11.01 0.69
N VAL A 25 -3.55 12.12 0.96
CA VAL A 25 -4.09 12.38 2.31
C VAL A 25 -5.14 11.33 2.70
N LEU A 26 -5.82 10.71 1.72
CA LEU A 26 -6.79 9.63 1.94
C LEU A 26 -6.19 8.46 2.75
N LYS A 27 -4.88 8.21 2.61
CA LYS A 27 -4.19 7.10 3.30
C LYS A 27 -4.28 7.17 4.83
N ILE A 28 -4.55 8.35 5.42
CA ILE A 28 -4.85 8.45 6.86
C ILE A 28 -6.13 7.67 7.19
N GLY A 29 -7.18 7.88 6.39
CA GLY A 29 -8.44 7.17 6.51
C GLY A 29 -8.30 5.67 6.22
N THR A 30 -7.54 5.31 5.19
CA THR A 30 -7.23 3.90 4.87
C THR A 30 -6.47 3.21 6.01
N ALA A 31 -5.51 3.89 6.63
CA ALA A 31 -4.76 3.38 7.78
C ALA A 31 -5.68 3.20 9.00
N LEU A 32 -6.52 4.19 9.30
CA LEU A 32 -7.51 4.09 10.39
C LEU A 32 -8.46 2.90 10.19
N ALA A 33 -9.01 2.76 8.99
CA ALA A 33 -9.88 1.63 8.64
C ALA A 33 -9.15 0.30 8.81
N GLY A 34 -7.90 0.21 8.36
CA GLY A 34 -7.07 -0.99 8.53
C GLY A 34 -6.90 -1.37 10.00
N ILE A 35 -6.61 -0.40 10.86
CA ILE A 35 -6.49 -0.62 12.31
C ILE A 35 -7.80 -1.13 12.91
N ARG A 36 -8.95 -0.62 12.46
CA ARG A 36 -10.27 -0.96 13.01
C ARG A 36 -10.80 -2.30 12.51
N ILE A 37 -10.62 -2.60 11.23
CA ILE A 37 -11.15 -3.80 10.57
C ILE A 37 -10.24 -5.02 10.81
N LEU A 38 -8.93 -4.84 10.65
CA LEU A 38 -7.97 -5.96 10.72
C LEU A 38 -7.34 -6.09 12.12
N GLY A 39 -7.12 -4.97 12.80
CA GLY A 39 -6.36 -4.90 14.05
C GLY A 39 -4.87 -4.64 13.83
N LYS A 40 -4.23 -3.93 14.76
CA LYS A 40 -2.80 -3.53 14.66
C LYS A 40 -1.83 -4.71 14.56
N GLU A 41 -2.17 -5.83 15.21
CA GLU A 41 -1.35 -7.04 15.23
C GLU A 41 -1.64 -7.98 14.05
N TYR A 42 -2.51 -7.57 13.12
CA TYR A 42 -2.80 -8.37 11.93
C TYR A 42 -1.52 -8.65 11.14
N ARG A 43 -1.39 -9.90 10.69
CA ARG A 43 -0.30 -10.35 9.82
C ARG A 43 -0.91 -10.89 8.54
N PHE A 44 -0.47 -10.34 7.41
CA PHE A 44 -0.87 -10.84 6.11
C PHE A 44 -0.37 -12.27 5.92
N THR A 45 -1.09 -13.07 5.14
CA THR A 45 -0.78 -14.48 4.99
C THR A 45 -0.46 -14.86 3.55
N THR A 46 0.49 -15.77 3.36
CA THR A 46 0.72 -16.47 2.09
C THR A 46 0.63 -17.98 2.34
N ARG A 47 -0.13 -18.69 1.51
CA ARG A 47 -0.39 -20.13 1.69
C ARG A 47 0.41 -20.96 0.70
N PHE A 48 0.94 -22.07 1.18
CA PHE A 48 1.78 -22.98 0.42
C PHE A 48 1.18 -24.39 0.46
N TYR A 49 1.16 -25.04 -0.70
CA TYR A 49 0.67 -26.41 -0.86
C TYR A 49 1.67 -27.22 -1.67
N VAL A 50 1.70 -28.52 -1.44
CA VAL A 50 2.57 -29.44 -2.20
C VAL A 50 1.75 -30.66 -2.58
N ASN A 51 1.68 -30.98 -3.86
CA ASN A 51 0.99 -32.19 -4.35
C ASN A 51 1.94 -33.42 -4.35
N GLY A 52 1.40 -34.59 -4.71
CA GLY A 52 2.18 -35.83 -4.81
C GLY A 52 3.33 -35.78 -5.81
N ASP A 53 3.18 -35.00 -6.87
CA ASP A 53 4.20 -34.79 -7.92
C ASP A 53 5.31 -33.80 -7.52
N ARG A 54 5.25 -33.25 -6.30
CA ARG A 54 6.16 -32.22 -5.78
C ARG A 54 6.04 -30.86 -6.49
N ASP A 55 4.88 -30.52 -7.01
CA ASP A 55 4.61 -29.12 -7.38
C ASP A 55 4.36 -28.30 -6.13
N LEU A 56 5.04 -27.16 -6.03
CA LEU A 56 4.83 -26.17 -4.98
C LEU A 56 3.81 -25.15 -5.47
N TYR A 57 2.66 -25.06 -4.82
CA TYR A 57 1.70 -24.00 -5.07
C TYR A 57 1.90 -22.86 -4.07
N ILE A 58 1.90 -21.63 -4.57
CA ILE A 58 2.03 -20.40 -3.79
C ILE A 58 0.77 -19.59 -4.01
N ARG A 59 -0.07 -19.47 -2.98
CA ARG A 59 -1.31 -18.70 -3.03
C ARG A 59 -1.19 -17.45 -2.19
N GLY A 60 -1.26 -16.30 -2.84
CA GLY A 60 -1.18 -15.01 -2.18
C GLY A 60 -2.53 -14.53 -1.65
N LEU A 61 -2.53 -13.83 -0.51
CA LEU A 61 -3.71 -13.21 0.11
C LEU A 61 -3.44 -11.72 0.42
N ALA A 62 -2.99 -11.00 -0.61
CA ALA A 62 -2.77 -9.55 -0.63
C ALA A 62 -1.72 -9.04 0.38
N ASP A 63 -0.66 -9.82 0.63
CA ASP A 63 0.47 -9.36 1.45
C ASP A 63 1.18 -8.16 0.77
N PRO A 64 1.25 -6.98 1.42
CA PRO A 64 1.93 -5.82 0.86
C PRO A 64 3.46 -5.89 1.00
N LEU A 65 3.99 -6.74 1.88
CA LEU A 65 5.39 -6.81 2.25
C LEU A 65 5.98 -8.21 2.02
N LEU A 66 5.49 -8.94 1.02
CA LEU A 66 6.15 -10.15 0.51
C LEU A 66 7.43 -9.77 -0.27
N VAL A 67 8.40 -9.24 0.45
CA VAL A 67 9.70 -8.79 -0.07
C VAL A 67 10.71 -9.93 -0.11
N SER A 68 11.83 -9.76 -0.83
CA SER A 68 12.89 -10.78 -0.98
C SER A 68 13.36 -11.38 0.34
N GLU A 69 13.50 -10.56 1.39
CA GLU A 69 13.89 -11.00 2.73
C GLU A 69 12.82 -11.90 3.37
N GLU A 70 11.55 -11.60 3.13
CA GLU A 70 10.44 -12.42 3.62
C GLU A 70 10.36 -13.74 2.85
N VAL A 71 10.54 -13.69 1.53
CA VAL A 71 10.64 -14.89 0.68
C VAL A 71 11.79 -15.79 1.14
N ALA A 72 12.94 -15.23 1.52
CA ALA A 72 14.06 -16.01 2.04
C ALA A 72 13.69 -16.76 3.35
N LYS A 73 12.97 -16.11 4.28
CA LYS A 73 12.47 -16.76 5.51
C LYS A 73 11.45 -17.85 5.22
N ILE A 74 10.54 -17.60 4.27
CA ILE A 74 9.54 -18.57 3.83
C ILE A 74 10.23 -19.81 3.27
N VAL A 75 11.18 -19.64 2.33
CA VAL A 75 11.90 -20.76 1.71
C VAL A 75 12.69 -21.55 2.75
N ALA A 76 13.36 -20.88 3.70
CA ALA A 76 14.03 -21.56 4.81
C ALA A 76 13.04 -22.39 5.64
N THR A 77 11.85 -21.87 5.91
CA THR A 77 10.78 -22.58 6.62
C THR A 77 10.26 -23.76 5.83
N LEU A 78 9.98 -23.61 4.53
CA LEU A 78 9.55 -24.69 3.65
C LEU A 78 10.58 -25.83 3.61
N ARG A 79 11.88 -25.49 3.52
CA ARG A 79 12.97 -26.47 3.57
C ARG A 79 13.01 -27.19 4.91
N SER A 80 12.92 -26.48 6.03
CA SER A 80 12.89 -27.08 7.39
C SER A 80 11.70 -28.02 7.59
N ARG A 81 10.60 -27.81 6.86
CA ARG A 81 9.42 -28.66 6.83
C ARG A 81 9.54 -29.86 5.86
N GLY A 82 10.71 -30.06 5.26
CA GLY A 82 10.99 -31.22 4.39
C GLY A 82 10.84 -30.98 2.89
N LEU A 83 10.66 -29.72 2.44
CA LEU A 83 10.67 -29.41 1.00
C LEU A 83 12.12 -29.41 0.48
N SER A 84 12.57 -30.53 -0.07
CA SER A 84 13.92 -30.69 -0.63
C SER A 84 13.97 -30.71 -2.17
N THR A 85 12.85 -31.04 -2.81
CA THR A 85 12.70 -31.09 -4.27
C THR A 85 11.36 -30.51 -4.68
N ILE A 86 11.37 -29.73 -5.75
CA ILE A 86 10.20 -29.13 -6.39
C ILE A 86 10.24 -29.48 -7.88
N ARG A 87 9.14 -30.01 -8.39
CA ARG A 87 8.92 -30.20 -9.83
C ARG A 87 8.58 -28.84 -10.43
N ASN A 88 7.35 -28.35 -10.29
CA ASN A 88 6.96 -27.01 -10.75
C ASN A 88 6.68 -26.05 -9.59
N ILE A 89 6.80 -24.75 -9.84
CA ILE A 89 6.20 -23.72 -8.98
C ILE A 89 4.90 -23.27 -9.65
N VAL A 90 3.79 -23.42 -8.95
CA VAL A 90 2.49 -22.92 -9.37
C VAL A 90 2.18 -21.64 -8.61
N VAL A 91 1.95 -20.54 -9.33
CA VAL A 91 1.66 -19.22 -8.77
C VAL A 91 0.16 -18.93 -8.88
N ASP A 92 -0.49 -18.82 -7.73
CA ASP A 92 -1.93 -18.66 -7.57
C ASP A 92 -2.26 -17.26 -7.00
N ASP A 93 -2.73 -16.36 -7.87
CA ASP A 93 -3.23 -15.04 -7.49
C ASP A 93 -4.75 -14.96 -7.39
N THR A 94 -5.46 -16.10 -7.46
CA THR A 94 -6.94 -16.17 -7.35
C THR A 94 -7.48 -15.80 -5.98
N GLY A 95 -6.60 -15.48 -5.02
CA GLY A 95 -6.98 -14.69 -3.85
C GLY A 95 -7.65 -13.37 -4.26
N CYS A 96 -7.35 -12.83 -5.44
CA CYS A 96 -7.98 -11.62 -5.95
C CYS A 96 -8.77 -11.93 -7.22
N ARG A 97 -9.86 -11.16 -7.44
CA ARG A 97 -10.57 -11.08 -8.72
C ARG A 97 -10.73 -9.60 -9.05
N LEU A 98 -9.72 -9.04 -9.72
CA LEU A 98 -9.68 -7.64 -10.08
C LEU A 98 -10.10 -7.51 -11.54
N GLU A 99 -11.31 -7.00 -11.77
CA GLU A 99 -11.87 -6.78 -13.12
C GLU A 99 -11.09 -5.73 -13.90
N ASN A 100 -10.49 -4.77 -13.19
CA ASN A 100 -9.68 -3.68 -13.73
C ASN A 100 -8.46 -3.44 -12.85
N GLY A 101 -7.47 -2.71 -13.39
CA GLY A 101 -6.39 -2.13 -12.59
C GLY A 101 -6.90 -1.10 -11.58
N THR A 102 -6.00 -0.55 -10.77
CA THR A 102 -6.33 0.50 -9.80
C THR A 102 -6.88 1.74 -10.51
N ASP A 103 -8.07 2.21 -10.12
CA ASP A 103 -8.68 3.42 -10.69
C ASP A 103 -7.76 4.64 -10.52
N GLY A 104 -7.51 5.36 -11.61
CA GLY A 104 -6.60 6.50 -11.64
C GLY A 104 -5.11 6.16 -11.75
N ALA A 105 -4.73 4.89 -11.68
CA ALA A 105 -3.37 4.48 -12.03
C ALA A 105 -3.14 4.56 -13.54
N THR A 106 -1.90 4.86 -13.94
CA THR A 106 -1.49 4.81 -15.34
C THR A 106 -0.70 3.54 -15.60
N ASN A 107 -0.44 3.21 -16.86
CA ASN A 107 0.37 2.04 -17.22
C ASN A 107 1.78 2.49 -17.66
N THR A 108 2.58 2.96 -16.70
CA THR A 108 3.97 3.37 -16.96
C THR A 108 4.96 2.47 -16.23
N LEU A 109 6.24 2.57 -16.61
CA LEU A 109 7.34 1.90 -15.90
C LEU A 109 7.57 2.47 -14.49
N ASN A 110 6.89 3.56 -14.09
CA ASN A 110 7.11 4.14 -12.77
C ASN A 110 6.62 3.22 -11.64
N PRO A 111 7.37 3.07 -10.55
CA PRO A 111 7.02 2.19 -9.43
C PRO A 111 5.66 2.49 -8.77
N TYR A 112 5.23 3.75 -8.78
CA TYR A 112 3.96 4.15 -8.17
C TYR A 112 2.71 3.71 -8.96
N ASP A 113 2.90 3.26 -10.21
CA ASP A 113 1.87 2.71 -11.11
C ASP A 113 1.79 1.17 -11.06
N ALA A 114 2.58 0.52 -10.19
CA ALA A 114 2.57 -0.93 -10.06
C ALA A 114 1.17 -1.43 -9.67
N GLN A 115 0.64 -2.35 -10.48
CA GLN A 115 -0.71 -2.87 -10.26
C GLN A 115 -0.74 -3.82 -9.06
N ASN A 116 -1.82 -3.74 -8.30
CA ASN A 116 -2.08 -4.61 -7.17
C ASN A 116 -2.43 -6.03 -7.63
N SER A 117 -2.03 -7.01 -6.83
CA SER A 117 -2.40 -8.43 -6.99
C SER A 117 -2.35 -9.11 -5.63
N CYS A 118 -3.10 -10.19 -5.47
CA CYS A 118 -3.06 -10.97 -4.24
C CYS A 118 -1.74 -11.74 -4.08
N LEU A 119 -1.01 -11.99 -5.18
CA LEU A 119 0.31 -12.58 -5.15
C LEU A 119 1.29 -11.69 -5.91
N ALA A 120 2.12 -10.97 -5.16
CA ALA A 120 3.08 -10.02 -5.68
C ALA A 120 4.30 -9.98 -4.78
N VAL A 121 5.50 -9.86 -5.36
CA VAL A 121 6.75 -9.71 -4.62
C VAL A 121 7.37 -8.34 -4.87
N ASN A 122 8.04 -7.79 -3.86
CA ASN A 122 8.73 -6.49 -3.93
C ASN A 122 7.87 -5.38 -4.54
N PHE A 123 6.61 -5.28 -4.09
CA PHE A 123 5.63 -4.27 -4.53
C PHE A 123 5.30 -4.33 -6.03
N ASN A 124 5.54 -5.47 -6.69
CA ASN A 124 5.52 -5.58 -8.15
C ASN A 124 6.50 -4.62 -8.85
N THR A 125 7.62 -4.34 -8.20
CA THR A 125 8.68 -3.50 -8.74
C THR A 125 10.01 -4.24 -8.71
N ILE A 126 10.81 -4.02 -9.75
CA ILE A 126 12.13 -4.63 -9.91
C ILE A 126 13.16 -3.51 -9.86
N ASN A 127 14.14 -3.64 -8.98
CA ASN A 127 15.29 -2.74 -8.93
C ASN A 127 16.52 -3.45 -9.55
N LEU A 128 17.02 -2.91 -10.66
CA LEU A 128 18.11 -3.52 -11.43
C LEU A 128 19.17 -2.49 -11.83
N VAL A 129 20.38 -2.99 -12.11
CA VAL A 129 21.48 -2.23 -12.71
C VAL A 129 21.77 -2.80 -14.08
N LYS A 130 21.80 -1.95 -15.10
CA LYS A 130 22.29 -2.26 -16.45
C LYS A 130 23.68 -1.63 -16.65
N GLY A 131 24.70 -2.46 -16.82
CA GLY A 131 26.06 -2.05 -17.13
C GLY A 131 26.18 -1.51 -18.56
N ALA A 132 27.22 -0.70 -18.81
CA ALA A 132 27.53 -0.21 -20.15
C ALA A 132 27.93 -1.34 -21.11
N ASP A 133 28.43 -2.45 -20.57
CA ASP A 133 28.75 -3.71 -21.26
C ASP A 133 27.51 -4.58 -21.54
N GLY A 134 26.31 -4.12 -21.19
CA GLY A 134 25.07 -4.88 -21.31
C GLY A 134 24.85 -5.90 -20.19
N SER A 135 25.73 -5.98 -19.19
CA SER A 135 25.51 -6.81 -18.01
C SER A 135 24.28 -6.33 -17.23
N VAL A 136 23.56 -7.26 -16.62
CA VAL A 136 22.37 -6.96 -15.81
C VAL A 136 22.48 -7.70 -14.49
N ARG A 137 22.23 -6.98 -13.41
CA ARG A 137 22.15 -7.52 -12.05
C ARG A 137 21.04 -6.85 -11.25
N SER A 138 20.61 -7.49 -10.17
CA SER A 138 19.79 -6.78 -9.18
C SER A 138 20.56 -5.61 -8.56
N ALA A 139 19.84 -4.53 -8.26
CA ALA A 139 20.33 -3.41 -7.46
C ALA A 139 20.14 -3.64 -5.95
N GLU A 140 19.61 -4.79 -5.54
CA GLU A 140 19.30 -5.14 -4.16
C GLU A 140 20.07 -6.40 -3.79
N GLU A 141 20.91 -6.34 -2.76
CA GLU A 141 21.74 -7.47 -2.31
C GLU A 141 20.91 -8.73 -1.97
N GLN A 142 19.70 -8.50 -1.45
CA GLN A 142 18.80 -9.54 -0.96
C GLN A 142 18.05 -10.21 -2.11
N THR A 143 17.99 -9.56 -3.28
CA THR A 143 17.25 -10.04 -4.44
C THR A 143 18.23 -10.66 -5.44
N PRO A 144 18.16 -11.98 -5.73
CA PRO A 144 19.00 -12.57 -6.76
C PRO A 144 18.70 -11.95 -8.14
N THR A 145 19.70 -11.94 -9.02
CA THR A 145 19.49 -11.52 -10.41
C THR A 145 18.64 -12.57 -11.14
N LEU A 146 17.48 -12.16 -11.64
CA LEU A 146 16.51 -13.05 -12.27
C LEU A 146 16.55 -12.95 -13.81
N PRO A 147 16.19 -14.01 -14.55
CA PRO A 147 16.03 -13.97 -16.00
C PRO A 147 15.13 -12.81 -16.48
N LEU A 148 14.00 -12.59 -15.80
CA LEU A 148 13.09 -11.49 -16.09
C LEU A 148 13.78 -10.11 -16.06
N MET A 149 14.74 -9.89 -15.14
CA MET A 149 15.47 -8.63 -15.07
C MET A 149 16.30 -8.38 -16.34
N ARG A 150 16.89 -9.44 -16.91
CA ARG A 150 17.70 -9.35 -18.12
C ARG A 150 16.84 -8.96 -19.32
N GLU A 151 15.65 -9.54 -19.42
CA GLU A 151 14.68 -9.22 -20.47
C GLU A 151 14.17 -7.78 -20.35
N LEU A 152 13.73 -7.37 -19.15
CA LEU A 152 13.23 -6.01 -18.93
C LEU A 152 14.30 -4.94 -19.12
N ALA A 153 15.58 -5.27 -18.88
CA ALA A 153 16.69 -4.34 -19.09
C ALA A 153 17.02 -4.09 -20.57
N GLN A 154 16.55 -4.90 -21.52
CA GLN A 154 16.89 -4.73 -22.94
C GLN A 154 16.50 -3.34 -23.46
N GLY A 155 15.34 -2.81 -23.03
CA GLY A 155 14.84 -1.49 -23.42
C GLY A 155 15.35 -0.30 -22.59
N LEU A 156 16.22 -0.51 -21.60
CA LEU A 156 16.67 0.55 -20.68
C LEU A 156 18.06 1.08 -21.05
N PRO A 157 18.39 2.36 -20.78
CA PRO A 157 19.77 2.83 -20.85
C PRO A 157 20.62 2.22 -19.72
N SER A 158 21.95 2.34 -19.80
CA SER A 158 22.81 1.96 -18.68
C SER A 158 22.48 2.79 -17.43
N GLY A 159 22.67 2.20 -16.25
CA GLY A 159 22.35 2.82 -14.97
C GLY A 159 21.50 1.96 -14.05
N THR A 160 21.01 2.56 -12.96
CA THR A 160 20.14 1.91 -11.99
C THR A 160 18.69 2.29 -12.25
N HIS A 161 17.82 1.29 -12.30
CA HIS A 161 16.42 1.47 -12.66
C HIS A 161 15.53 0.71 -11.68
N ARG A 162 14.52 1.40 -11.14
CA ARG A 162 13.40 0.75 -10.46
C ARG A 162 12.17 0.83 -11.36
N ILE A 163 11.73 -0.33 -11.83
CA ILE A 163 10.67 -0.44 -12.84
C ILE A 163 9.46 -1.20 -12.32
N ASN A 164 8.30 -0.79 -12.79
CA ASN A 164 7.04 -1.51 -12.62
C ASN A 164 7.02 -2.81 -13.43
N ALA A 165 6.94 -3.96 -12.77
CA ALA A 165 6.90 -5.27 -13.40
C ALA A 165 5.55 -5.58 -14.09
N THR A 166 4.49 -4.80 -13.80
CA THR A 166 3.17 -4.99 -14.41
C THR A 166 3.02 -4.23 -15.72
N ALA A 167 3.92 -3.28 -16.01
CA ALA A 167 3.82 -2.41 -17.19
C ALA A 167 4.00 -3.16 -18.52
N THR A 168 4.73 -4.28 -18.53
CA THR A 168 5.13 -5.02 -19.74
C THR A 168 4.52 -6.42 -19.78
N GLY A 169 3.21 -6.51 -20.04
CA GLY A 169 2.56 -7.82 -20.27
C GLY A 169 2.33 -8.64 -18.99
N ASN A 170 2.12 -7.96 -17.85
CA ASN A 170 1.79 -8.57 -16.55
C ASN A 170 2.79 -9.65 -16.07
N GLN A 171 4.07 -9.28 -15.95
CA GLN A 171 5.14 -10.19 -15.50
C GLN A 171 5.12 -10.47 -13.99
N SER A 172 4.10 -10.02 -13.26
CA SER A 172 4.02 -10.11 -11.80
C SER A 172 4.14 -11.55 -11.29
N LEU A 173 3.36 -12.48 -11.86
CA LEU A 173 3.39 -13.88 -11.43
C LEU A 173 4.68 -14.59 -11.82
N ARG A 174 5.24 -14.25 -12.99
CA ARG A 174 6.57 -14.72 -13.38
C ARG A 174 7.63 -14.24 -12.40
N TYR A 175 7.57 -12.97 -11.98
CA TYR A 175 8.52 -12.41 -11.02
C TYR A 175 8.46 -13.16 -9.67
N VAL A 176 7.26 -13.46 -9.18
CA VAL A 176 7.07 -14.29 -7.97
C VAL A 176 7.74 -15.65 -8.16
N GLY A 177 7.41 -16.37 -9.23
CA GLY A 177 7.94 -17.72 -9.46
C GLY A 177 9.47 -17.74 -9.63
N GLU A 178 10.04 -16.78 -10.34
CA GLU A 178 11.49 -16.68 -10.53
C GLU A 178 12.21 -16.34 -9.21
N LEU A 179 11.65 -15.43 -8.40
CA LEU A 179 12.22 -15.08 -7.11
C LEU A 179 12.19 -16.27 -6.15
N PHE A 180 11.04 -16.94 -6.00
CA PHE A 180 10.93 -18.15 -5.17
C PHE A 180 11.85 -19.26 -5.68
N GLY A 181 11.89 -19.51 -6.99
CA GLY A 181 12.76 -20.51 -7.59
C GLY A 181 14.25 -20.23 -7.34
N ALA A 182 14.69 -18.98 -7.48
CA ALA A 182 16.06 -18.57 -7.20
C ALA A 182 16.42 -18.71 -5.71
N MET A 183 15.51 -18.32 -4.81
CA MET A 183 15.70 -18.45 -3.37
C MET A 183 15.72 -19.91 -2.91
N CYS A 184 14.85 -20.76 -3.47
CA CYS A 184 14.87 -22.22 -3.27
C CYS A 184 16.23 -22.81 -3.64
N LYS A 185 16.75 -22.49 -4.84
CA LYS A 185 18.08 -22.95 -5.27
C LYS A 185 19.18 -22.48 -4.32
N LYS A 186 19.16 -21.21 -3.89
CA LYS A 186 20.13 -20.66 -2.92
C LYS A 186 20.11 -21.41 -1.57
N GLN A 187 18.94 -21.93 -1.19
CA GLN A 187 18.75 -22.72 0.04
C GLN A 187 18.95 -24.24 -0.16
N GLY A 188 19.40 -24.69 -1.34
CA GLY A 188 19.66 -26.11 -1.60
C GLY A 188 18.40 -26.96 -1.91
N VAL A 189 17.28 -26.33 -2.26
CA VAL A 189 16.08 -27.02 -2.76
C VAL A 189 16.25 -27.27 -4.26
N THR A 190 16.14 -28.53 -4.68
CA THR A 190 16.28 -28.92 -6.10
C THR A 190 15.04 -28.52 -6.89
N MET A 191 15.21 -27.75 -7.96
CA MET A 191 14.16 -27.30 -8.87
C MET A 191 14.33 -27.98 -10.23
N ARG A 192 13.31 -28.68 -10.75
CA ARG A 192 13.42 -29.44 -12.02
C ARG A 192 12.53 -28.94 -13.16
N GLY A 193 11.42 -28.29 -12.85
CA GLY A 193 10.39 -27.92 -13.81
C GLY A 193 10.22 -26.41 -13.97
N LYS A 194 9.01 -25.99 -14.32
CA LYS A 194 8.69 -24.63 -14.78
C LYS A 194 7.91 -23.85 -13.72
N ILE A 195 7.72 -22.56 -13.99
CA ILE A 195 6.77 -21.70 -13.29
C ILE A 195 5.47 -21.72 -14.09
N ILE A 196 4.34 -21.97 -13.43
CA ILE A 196 3.03 -22.14 -14.06
C ILE A 196 2.01 -21.26 -13.33
N PRO A 197 1.27 -20.37 -14.00
CA PRO A 197 0.13 -19.72 -13.39
C PRO A 197 -1.04 -20.70 -13.26
N GLY A 198 -1.73 -20.69 -12.12
CA GLY A 198 -2.92 -21.51 -11.95
C GLY A 198 -3.40 -21.58 -10.50
N PRO A 199 -4.69 -21.90 -10.29
CA PRO A 199 -5.24 -22.01 -8.95
C PRO A 199 -4.67 -23.23 -8.21
N VAL A 200 -4.63 -23.15 -6.89
CA VAL A 200 -4.49 -24.32 -6.02
C VAL A 200 -5.69 -25.25 -6.26
N PRO A 201 -5.48 -26.55 -6.55
CA PRO A 201 -6.55 -27.52 -6.71
C PRO A 201 -7.43 -27.61 -5.47
N GLU A 202 -8.73 -27.77 -5.68
CA GLU A 202 -9.68 -27.99 -4.59
C GLU A 202 -9.32 -29.24 -3.78
N GLY A 203 -9.44 -29.15 -2.45
CA GLY A 203 -9.11 -30.24 -1.53
C GLY A 203 -7.61 -30.48 -1.32
N LEU A 204 -6.71 -29.78 -2.01
CA LEU A 204 -5.27 -29.92 -1.76
C LEU A 204 -4.94 -29.45 -0.34
N LYS A 205 -4.32 -30.33 0.45
CA LYS A 205 -4.01 -30.06 1.86
C LYS A 205 -2.95 -28.97 1.99
N LEU A 206 -3.22 -27.98 2.86
CA LEU A 206 -2.29 -26.93 3.21
C LEU A 206 -0.99 -27.53 3.76
N PHE A 207 0.15 -27.15 3.18
CA PHE A 207 1.46 -27.55 3.64
C PHE A 207 2.01 -26.57 4.68
N TYR A 208 1.88 -25.27 4.40
CA TYR A 208 2.33 -24.20 5.28
C TYR A 208 1.53 -22.92 5.03
N GLU A 209 1.07 -22.28 6.10
CA GLU A 209 0.57 -20.90 6.05
C GLU A 209 1.60 -20.00 6.72
N HIS A 210 2.15 -19.07 5.94
CA HIS A 210 3.09 -18.09 6.43
C HIS A 210 2.33 -16.83 6.84
N GLY A 211 2.46 -16.42 8.10
CA GLY A 211 2.11 -15.07 8.53
C GLY A 211 3.31 -14.14 8.41
N SER A 212 3.13 -13.01 7.75
CA SER A 212 4.16 -11.99 7.53
C SER A 212 4.85 -11.62 8.84
N SER A 213 6.19 -11.53 8.81
CA SER A 213 6.98 -11.14 9.98
C SER A 213 6.72 -9.71 10.45
N LYS A 214 6.07 -8.88 9.62
CA LYS A 214 5.62 -7.53 9.97
C LYS A 214 4.15 -7.52 10.38
N SER A 215 3.87 -6.86 11.50
CA SER A 215 2.50 -6.53 11.91
C SER A 215 1.91 -5.43 11.02
N LEU A 216 0.58 -5.24 11.07
CA LEU A 216 -0.06 -4.13 10.39
C LEU A 216 0.48 -2.77 10.87
N ASP A 217 0.82 -2.60 12.15
CA ASP A 217 1.42 -1.35 12.64
C ASP A 217 2.74 -1.00 11.92
N GLU A 218 3.58 -2.00 11.67
CA GLU A 218 4.82 -1.84 10.91
C GLU A 218 4.55 -1.58 9.42
N VAL A 219 3.55 -2.25 8.83
CA VAL A 219 3.10 -1.98 7.45
C VAL A 219 2.60 -0.54 7.30
N LEU A 220 1.82 -0.06 8.26
CA LEU A 220 1.25 1.29 8.25
C LEU A 220 2.33 2.38 8.42
N THR A 221 3.38 2.09 9.17
CA THR A 221 4.56 2.96 9.26
C THR A 221 5.17 3.18 7.87
N GLY A 222 5.38 2.10 7.10
CA GLY A 222 5.87 2.19 5.72
C GLY A 222 4.89 2.90 4.78
N LEU A 223 3.60 2.59 4.88
CA LEU A 223 2.52 3.20 4.10
C LEU A 223 2.52 4.73 4.23
N LEU A 224 2.50 5.24 5.47
CA LEU A 224 2.31 6.66 5.74
C LEU A 224 3.61 7.44 5.52
N LYS A 225 4.76 6.86 5.87
CA LYS A 225 6.09 7.46 5.65
C LYS A 225 6.43 7.62 4.18
N TYR A 226 6.29 6.56 3.40
CA TYR A 226 6.67 6.56 1.98
C TYR A 226 5.51 6.84 1.03
N SER A 227 4.30 7.09 1.57
CA SER A 227 3.10 7.34 0.79
C SER A 227 2.81 6.26 -0.25
N ASN A 228 3.06 5.00 0.09
CA ASN A 228 3.11 3.91 -0.88
C ASN A 228 1.71 3.51 -1.37
N ASN A 229 1.43 3.65 -2.67
CA ASN A 229 0.13 3.33 -3.26
C ASN A 229 -0.18 1.83 -3.23
N PHE A 230 0.83 1.01 -3.52
CA PHE A 230 0.70 -0.43 -3.53
C PHE A 230 0.24 -0.95 -2.17
N ILE A 231 0.91 -0.55 -1.07
CA ILE A 231 0.54 -0.93 0.30
C ILE A 231 -0.90 -0.51 0.62
N ALA A 232 -1.28 0.72 0.25
CA ALA A 232 -2.62 1.25 0.54
C ALA A 232 -3.73 0.41 -0.10
N ASN A 233 -3.50 -0.03 -1.34
CA ASN A 233 -4.48 -0.80 -2.09
C ASN A 233 -4.46 -2.29 -1.74
N GLN A 234 -3.33 -2.86 -1.34
CA GLN A 234 -3.30 -4.19 -0.73
C GLN A 234 -4.12 -4.21 0.57
N LEU A 235 -3.95 -3.18 1.41
CA LEU A 235 -4.74 -3.02 2.63
C LEU A 235 -6.24 -2.89 2.32
N PHE A 236 -6.60 -2.09 1.31
CA PHE A 236 -7.97 -1.94 0.83
C PHE A 236 -8.61 -3.27 0.40
N LEU A 237 -7.88 -4.08 -0.37
CA LEU A 237 -8.33 -5.40 -0.82
C LEU A 237 -8.46 -6.38 0.35
N ALA A 238 -7.50 -6.38 1.28
CA ALA A 238 -7.52 -7.24 2.45
C ALA A 238 -8.67 -6.91 3.41
N MET A 239 -8.99 -5.63 3.62
CA MET A 239 -10.17 -5.20 4.39
C MET A 239 -11.46 -5.69 3.73
N GLY A 240 -11.58 -5.55 2.40
CA GLY A 240 -12.72 -6.08 1.65
C GLY A 240 -12.89 -7.59 1.80
N ALA A 241 -11.78 -8.35 1.73
CA ALA A 241 -11.82 -9.80 1.92
C ALA A 241 -12.08 -10.22 3.36
N LYS A 242 -11.63 -9.45 4.35
CA LYS A 242 -11.91 -9.69 5.77
C LYS A 242 -13.41 -9.61 6.06
N GLU A 243 -14.08 -8.59 5.53
CA GLU A 243 -15.50 -8.32 5.77
C GLU A 243 -16.42 -9.20 4.90
N TYR A 244 -16.04 -9.46 3.64
CA TYR A 244 -16.94 -10.08 2.65
C TYR A 244 -16.37 -11.36 2.02
N GLY A 245 -15.32 -11.94 2.61
CA GLY A 245 -14.69 -13.18 2.17
C GLY A 245 -13.83 -13.05 0.91
N TRP A 246 -13.02 -14.07 0.64
CA TRP A 246 -12.21 -14.20 -0.57
C TRP A 246 -13.05 -14.70 -1.76
N PRO A 247 -12.70 -14.39 -3.02
CA PRO A 247 -11.60 -13.53 -3.45
C PRO A 247 -11.84 -12.05 -3.13
N ALA A 248 -10.76 -11.30 -2.93
CA ALA A 248 -10.80 -9.85 -2.80
C ALA A 248 -11.17 -9.19 -4.13
N THR A 249 -12.02 -8.17 -4.06
CA THR A 249 -12.39 -7.34 -5.22
C THR A 249 -12.39 -5.87 -4.83
N TRP A 250 -12.31 -4.98 -5.82
CA TRP A 250 -12.45 -3.54 -5.59
C TRP A 250 -13.80 -3.19 -4.97
N ASP A 251 -14.91 -3.82 -5.40
CA ASP A 251 -16.24 -3.64 -4.83
C ASP A 251 -16.27 -3.95 -3.33
N LYS A 252 -15.73 -5.11 -2.92
CA LYS A 252 -15.67 -5.49 -1.51
C LYS A 252 -14.87 -4.49 -0.68
N GLY A 253 -13.76 -3.97 -1.22
CA GLY A 253 -12.98 -2.91 -0.57
C GLY A 253 -13.78 -1.60 -0.44
N GLN A 254 -14.50 -1.17 -1.48
CA GLN A 254 -15.34 0.03 -1.44
C GLN A 254 -16.46 -0.11 -0.41
N ARG A 255 -17.12 -1.28 -0.37
CA ARG A 255 -18.15 -1.60 0.62
C ARG A 255 -17.60 -1.63 2.04
N ALA A 256 -16.39 -2.15 2.25
CA ALA A 256 -15.75 -2.19 3.58
C ALA A 256 -15.44 -0.78 4.06
N MET A 257 -14.83 0.06 3.22
CA MET A 257 -14.56 1.46 3.57
C MET A 257 -15.84 2.25 3.81
N THR A 258 -16.87 2.06 2.98
CA THR A 258 -18.17 2.74 3.14
C THR A 258 -18.85 2.34 4.44
N ALA A 259 -18.87 1.04 4.77
CA ALA A 259 -19.42 0.55 6.03
C ALA A 259 -18.64 1.07 7.23
N PHE A 260 -17.31 1.06 7.16
CA PHE A 260 -16.45 1.66 8.19
C PHE A 260 -16.79 3.12 8.45
N TYR A 261 -16.79 3.97 7.42
CA TYR A 261 -17.06 5.40 7.58
C TYR A 261 -18.47 5.68 8.10
N ARG A 262 -19.46 4.90 7.66
CA ARG A 262 -20.84 5.02 8.14
C ARG A 262 -20.97 4.62 9.61
N ASN A 263 -20.45 3.46 9.97
CA ASN A 263 -20.71 2.85 11.27
C ASN A 263 -19.83 3.45 12.37
N GLU A 264 -18.57 3.78 12.06
CA GLU A 264 -17.61 4.27 13.05
C GLU A 264 -17.60 5.80 13.16
N LEU A 265 -17.85 6.51 12.05
CA LEU A 265 -17.74 7.96 12.00
C LEU A 265 -19.05 8.68 11.64
N GLY A 266 -20.14 7.95 11.39
CA GLY A 266 -21.44 8.55 11.04
C GLY A 266 -21.44 9.27 9.68
N LEU A 267 -20.51 8.91 8.78
CA LEU A 267 -20.31 9.59 7.49
C LEU A 267 -21.07 8.90 6.36
N SER A 268 -21.46 9.68 5.36
CA SER A 268 -22.17 9.21 4.17
C SER A 268 -21.44 9.60 2.87
N GLU A 269 -22.00 9.25 1.72
CA GLU A 269 -21.39 9.55 0.41
C GLU A 269 -21.30 11.06 0.10
N LYS A 270 -22.12 11.89 0.75
CA LYS A 270 -21.99 13.36 0.68
C LYS A 270 -20.69 13.83 1.33
N ASP A 271 -20.18 13.06 2.29
CA ASP A 271 -19.06 13.40 3.15
C ASP A 271 -17.74 12.79 2.64
N ILE A 272 -17.80 11.55 2.12
CA ILE A 272 -16.65 10.81 1.61
C ILE A 272 -17.05 9.77 0.54
N VAL A 273 -16.25 9.67 -0.53
CA VAL A 273 -16.33 8.62 -1.55
C VAL A 273 -14.94 8.04 -1.74
N VAL A 274 -14.80 6.72 -1.60
CA VAL A 274 -13.53 6.01 -1.78
C VAL A 274 -13.70 4.97 -2.89
N ARG A 275 -12.93 5.12 -3.98
CA ARG A 275 -12.82 4.13 -5.07
C ARG A 275 -11.67 3.16 -4.86
N GLU A 276 -10.60 3.63 -4.23
CA GLU A 276 -9.40 2.86 -3.89
C GLU A 276 -8.68 3.48 -2.69
N GLY A 277 -7.80 2.73 -2.04
CA GLY A 277 -7.23 3.10 -0.74
C GLY A 277 -6.05 4.07 -0.78
N SER A 278 -5.46 4.33 -1.93
CA SER A 278 -4.25 5.15 -2.05
C SER A 278 -4.52 6.63 -2.27
N GLY A 279 -5.67 7.01 -2.83
CA GLY A 279 -5.99 8.38 -3.21
C GLY A 279 -5.58 8.73 -4.65
N LEU A 280 -5.19 7.76 -5.48
CA LEU A 280 -4.91 7.94 -6.91
C LEU A 280 -6.16 8.26 -7.72
N SER A 281 -7.31 7.70 -7.35
CA SER A 281 -8.54 7.93 -8.10
C SER A 281 -8.96 9.40 -8.00
N ARG A 282 -9.14 10.04 -9.16
CA ARG A 282 -9.76 11.37 -9.25
C ARG A 282 -11.25 11.35 -8.93
N GLN A 283 -11.85 10.19 -8.73
CA GLN A 283 -13.24 10.03 -8.29
C GLN A 283 -13.36 9.96 -6.76
N ASN A 284 -12.26 9.79 -6.03
CA ASN A 284 -12.28 9.92 -4.57
C ASN A 284 -12.74 11.33 -4.18
N ARG A 285 -13.59 11.42 -3.16
CA ARG A 285 -14.10 12.68 -2.61
C ARG A 285 -13.97 12.68 -1.10
N VAL A 286 -13.61 13.81 -0.53
CA VAL A 286 -13.67 14.03 0.93
C VAL A 286 -13.89 15.50 1.21
N THR A 287 -14.65 15.82 2.25
CA THR A 287 -14.72 17.21 2.75
C THR A 287 -13.62 17.47 3.79
N PRO A 288 -13.15 18.72 3.98
CA PRO A 288 -12.23 19.04 5.07
C PRO A 288 -12.76 18.67 6.46
N LYS A 289 -14.07 18.82 6.69
CA LYS A 289 -14.73 18.42 7.94
C LYS A 289 -14.71 16.91 8.14
N THR A 290 -14.91 16.13 7.08
CA THR A 290 -14.75 14.67 7.11
C THR A 290 -13.31 14.27 7.45
N MET A 291 -12.33 14.92 6.83
CA MET A 291 -10.92 14.64 7.12
C MET A 291 -10.54 15.04 8.55
N LEU A 292 -11.13 16.10 9.10
CA LEU A 292 -11.00 16.42 10.52
C LEU A 292 -11.52 15.27 11.39
N ALA A 293 -12.73 14.76 11.12
CA ALA A 293 -13.28 13.63 11.88
C ALA A 293 -12.37 12.39 11.83
N ILE A 294 -11.79 12.11 10.65
CA ILE A 294 -10.80 11.04 10.47
C ILE A 294 -9.55 11.31 11.32
N LEU A 295 -9.01 12.54 11.33
CA LEU A 295 -7.86 12.90 12.15
C LEU A 295 -8.16 12.80 13.65
N GLU A 296 -9.32 13.25 14.11
CA GLU A 296 -9.68 13.12 15.53
C GLU A 296 -9.73 11.65 15.96
N ALA A 297 -10.30 10.77 15.13
CA ALA A 297 -10.29 9.33 15.38
C ALA A 297 -8.89 8.70 15.22
N PHE A 298 -8.02 9.25 14.37
CA PHE A 298 -6.66 8.77 14.13
C PHE A 298 -5.63 9.32 15.14
N LYS A 299 -5.99 10.28 15.99
CA LYS A 299 -5.09 10.95 16.94
C LYS A 299 -4.28 9.99 17.83
N PRO A 300 -4.82 8.86 18.35
CA PRO A 300 -4.04 7.86 19.08
C PRO A 300 -2.90 7.21 18.25
N HIS A 301 -2.98 7.30 16.93
CA HIS A 301 -2.04 6.74 15.96
C HIS A 301 -1.20 7.82 15.24
N ALA A 302 -1.26 9.07 15.70
CA ALA A 302 -0.61 10.21 15.04
C ALA A 302 0.90 10.03 14.82
N LYS A 303 1.58 9.23 15.66
CA LYS A 303 3.01 8.90 15.53
C LYS A 303 3.36 8.14 14.24
N LEU A 304 2.37 7.56 13.56
CA LEU A 304 2.57 6.95 12.24
C LEU A 304 2.75 7.99 11.12
N LEU A 305 2.38 9.26 11.35
CA LEU A 305 2.61 10.33 10.38
C LEU A 305 4.06 10.84 10.47
N PRO A 306 4.70 11.14 9.32
CA PRO A 306 5.99 11.83 9.31
C PRO A 306 5.94 13.18 10.03
N PHE A 307 7.02 13.51 10.74
CA PHE A 307 7.23 14.84 11.29
C PHE A 307 8.04 15.68 10.30
N GLU A 308 7.41 16.68 9.69
CA GLU A 308 8.00 17.56 8.67
C GLU A 308 7.40 18.96 8.80
N ASN A 309 8.20 20.02 8.58
CA ASN A 309 7.75 21.41 8.73
C ASN A 309 7.10 21.69 10.09
N ASN A 310 7.72 21.20 11.17
CA ASN A 310 7.26 21.37 12.56
C ASN A 310 5.86 20.82 12.86
N CYS A 311 5.38 19.84 12.08
CA CYS A 311 4.09 19.19 12.32
C CYS A 311 4.13 17.71 11.93
N LEU A 312 3.24 16.91 12.53
CA LEU A 312 2.97 15.56 12.06
C LEU A 312 2.03 15.66 10.88
N ARG A 313 2.41 15.21 9.68
CA ARG A 313 1.56 15.41 8.49
C ARG A 313 1.68 14.32 7.44
N LYS A 314 0.56 14.07 6.75
CA LYS A 314 0.54 13.38 5.47
C LYS A 314 0.39 14.39 4.33
N SER A 315 1.20 14.22 3.29
CA SER A 315 1.06 14.96 2.03
C SER A 315 0.17 14.24 1.02
N GLY A 316 -0.52 15.03 0.20
CA GLY A 316 -1.24 14.59 -1.00
C GLY A 316 -0.81 15.43 -2.20
N THR A 317 -0.39 14.77 -3.28
CA THR A 317 0.02 15.44 -4.52
C THR A 317 -0.47 14.65 -5.73
N MET A 318 -1.17 15.32 -6.63
CA MET A 318 -1.39 14.93 -8.02
C MET A 318 -1.41 16.21 -8.86
N THR A 319 -1.40 16.11 -10.19
CA THR A 319 -1.57 17.29 -11.06
C THR A 319 -2.85 18.04 -10.70
N GLY A 320 -2.71 19.29 -10.23
CA GLY A 320 -3.82 20.15 -9.81
C GLY A 320 -4.46 19.80 -8.47
N VAL A 321 -3.86 18.91 -7.67
CA VAL A 321 -4.38 18.49 -6.35
C VAL A 321 -3.23 18.48 -5.35
N TYR A 322 -3.31 19.35 -4.35
CA TYR A 322 -2.27 19.54 -3.35
C TYR A 322 -2.90 19.57 -1.96
N GLY A 323 -2.31 18.87 -0.99
CA GLY A 323 -2.86 18.90 0.36
C GLY A 323 -1.93 18.41 1.44
N TYR A 324 -2.26 18.81 2.65
CA TYR A 324 -1.72 18.30 3.89
C TYR A 324 -2.85 18.03 4.87
N ALA A 325 -2.71 16.99 5.68
CA ALA A 325 -3.55 16.78 6.84
C ALA A 325 -2.71 16.19 7.96
N GLY A 326 -2.98 16.59 9.20
CA GLY A 326 -2.15 16.19 10.31
C GLY A 326 -2.38 17.03 11.55
N TYR A 327 -1.32 17.20 12.34
CA TYR A 327 -1.39 17.80 13.65
C TYR A 327 -0.25 18.80 13.90
N PHE A 328 -0.61 19.95 14.44
CA PHE A 328 0.32 20.82 15.15
C PHE A 328 0.45 20.37 16.62
N ALA A 329 1.57 20.70 17.25
CA ALA A 329 1.70 20.60 18.70
C ALA A 329 0.91 21.74 19.35
N GLY A 330 -0.02 21.40 20.24
CA GLY A 330 -0.83 22.32 21.02
C GLY A 330 -0.57 22.18 22.53
N GLU A 331 -1.14 23.10 23.31
CA GLU A 331 -0.97 23.14 24.78
C GLU A 331 -1.50 21.87 25.48
N ARG A 332 -2.55 21.26 24.91
CA ARG A 332 -3.23 20.07 25.46
C ARG A 332 -2.96 18.80 24.65
N GLY A 333 -1.92 18.79 23.80
CA GLY A 333 -1.58 17.65 22.96
C GLY A 333 -1.60 18.02 21.48
N LEU A 334 -2.33 17.28 20.66
CA LEU A 334 -2.33 17.43 19.21
C LEU A 334 -3.55 18.21 18.71
N ASP A 335 -3.29 19.28 17.97
CA ASP A 335 -4.29 20.11 17.30
C ASP A 335 -4.34 19.77 15.81
N SER A 336 -5.48 19.31 15.33
CA SER A 336 -5.67 18.86 13.95
C SER A 336 -5.75 20.02 12.96
N PHE A 337 -5.19 19.82 11.76
CA PHE A 337 -5.36 20.71 10.63
C PHE A 337 -5.61 19.92 9.34
N VAL A 338 -6.34 20.54 8.42
CA VAL A 338 -6.65 20.03 7.08
C VAL A 338 -6.44 21.12 6.05
N LEU A 339 -5.72 20.79 4.99
CA LEU A 339 -5.46 21.62 3.84
C LEU A 339 -5.69 20.81 2.56
N MET A 340 -6.68 21.23 1.77
CA MET A 340 -7.04 20.60 0.50
C MET A 340 -7.18 21.66 -0.59
N LEU A 341 -6.27 21.64 -1.56
CA LEU A 341 -6.15 22.63 -2.63
C LEU A 341 -6.28 21.92 -3.99
N ASN A 342 -7.49 21.93 -4.55
CA ASN A 342 -7.74 21.50 -5.93
C ASN A 342 -7.64 22.71 -6.86
N GLN A 343 -6.43 23.02 -7.30
CA GLN A 343 -6.11 24.22 -8.07
C GLN A 343 -4.86 24.03 -8.94
N PRO A 344 -4.64 24.84 -10.00
CA PRO A 344 -3.52 24.64 -10.92
C PRO A 344 -2.12 24.84 -10.29
N LYS A 345 -1.95 25.85 -9.43
CA LYS A 345 -0.66 26.20 -8.83
C LYS A 345 -0.50 25.57 -7.45
N ASN A 346 0.64 24.95 -7.18
CA ASN A 346 0.94 24.45 -5.84
C ASN A 346 1.33 25.60 -4.90
N THR A 347 0.48 25.91 -3.92
CA THR A 347 0.73 26.91 -2.87
C THR A 347 0.62 26.31 -1.46
N ARG A 348 0.67 24.98 -1.33
CA ARG A 348 0.33 24.30 -0.06
C ARG A 348 1.26 24.65 1.10
N ASP A 349 2.54 24.89 0.84
CA ASP A 349 3.52 25.20 1.89
C ASP A 349 3.30 26.61 2.44
N GLN A 350 2.98 27.57 1.57
CA GLN A 350 2.59 28.93 1.97
C GLN A 350 1.32 28.91 2.84
N VAL A 351 0.31 28.12 2.45
CA VAL A 351 -0.92 28.02 3.22
C VAL A 351 -0.70 27.28 4.56
N LEU A 352 0.20 26.28 4.59
CA LEU A 352 0.57 25.61 5.83
C LEU A 352 1.24 26.57 6.82
N GLU A 353 2.15 27.43 6.34
CA GLU A 353 2.80 28.45 7.16
C GLU A 353 1.78 29.43 7.73
N MET A 354 0.84 29.91 6.90
CA MET A 354 -0.25 30.78 7.36
C MET A 354 -1.14 30.09 8.41
N LEU A 355 -1.46 28.80 8.21
CA LEU A 355 -2.21 28.01 9.19
C LEU A 355 -1.46 27.87 10.51
N GLY A 356 -0.15 27.65 10.45
CA GLY A 356 0.73 27.61 11.63
C GLY A 356 0.73 28.94 12.38
N ALA A 357 0.76 30.07 11.67
CA ALA A 357 0.67 31.40 12.29
C ALA A 357 -0.70 31.63 12.95
N ILE A 358 -1.80 31.23 12.30
CA ILE A 358 -3.15 31.27 12.88
C ILE A 358 -3.23 30.39 14.13
N HIS A 359 -2.66 29.19 14.08
CA HIS A 359 -2.60 28.25 15.21
C HIS A 359 -1.75 28.77 16.38
N GLY A 360 -0.62 29.43 16.12
CA GLY A 360 0.28 29.97 17.14
C GLY A 360 -0.13 31.33 17.74
N ALA A 361 -1.03 32.07 17.09
CA ALA A 361 -1.45 33.39 17.57
C ALA A 361 -2.15 33.29 18.94
N LYS A 362 -1.54 33.85 20.01
CA LYS A 362 -2.19 34.00 21.31
C LYS A 362 -3.48 34.81 21.14
N ARG A 363 -4.62 34.34 21.69
CA ARG A 363 -5.81 35.18 21.82
C ARG A 363 -5.38 36.42 22.61
N LYS A 364 -5.38 37.61 21.99
CA LYS A 364 -5.38 38.85 22.75
C LYS A 364 -6.59 38.76 23.67
N ARG A 365 -6.37 38.67 24.99
CA ARG A 365 -7.46 38.83 25.96
C ARG A 365 -8.10 40.18 25.62
N LYS A 366 -9.37 40.17 25.19
CA LYS A 366 -10.18 41.38 25.24
C LYS A 366 -10.34 41.64 26.73
N ASN A 367 -9.62 42.64 27.23
CA ASN A 367 -9.84 43.19 28.56
C ASN A 367 -11.22 43.84 28.61
#